data_AF-A0A538S470-F1
#
_entry.id   AF-A0A538S470-F1
#
_cell.length_a   1.000
_cell.length_b   1.000
_cell.length_c   1.000
_cell.angle_alpha   90.00
_cell.angle_beta   90.00
_cell.angle_gamma   90.00
#
_symmetry.space_group_name_H-M   'P 1'
#
loop_
_entity.id
_entity.type
_entity.pdbx_description
1 polymer ?
#
loop_
_entity_poly.entity_id
_entity_poly.type
_entity_poly.pdbx_seq_one_letter_code
_entity_poly.pdbx_strand_id
1 'polypeptide(L)'
;MAFRLLPREEKFFDLFDETAAVISRAAGKFLDMVTSFDRLAARANEIKLEERMCDEMIARIIKALDRTFITPFDREDIHTLATKLDDILDNMEETSHRLVVFRFDQLPTQAVKLANIIQESCLHVE
;
A
#
# COMPACT_ATOMS: atom_id res chain seq x y z
N MET A 1 -6.33 -10.24 41.62
CA MET A 1 -5.64 -10.18 40.31
C MET A 1 -6.51 -10.89 39.29
N ALA A 2 -7.23 -10.14 38.46
CA ALA A 2 -8.03 -10.74 37.40
C ALA A 2 -7.09 -11.13 36.24
N PHE A 3 -7.01 -12.43 35.95
CA PHE A 3 -6.42 -12.93 34.72
C PHE A 3 -7.22 -12.36 33.54
N ARG A 4 -6.63 -11.39 32.82
CA ARG A 4 -7.15 -10.92 31.52
C ARG A 4 -6.83 -12.00 30.49
N LEU A 5 -7.70 -13.00 30.38
CA LEU A 5 -7.55 -14.18 29.51
C LEU A 5 -8.19 -14.02 28.11
N LEU A 6 -8.65 -12.82 27.76
CA LEU A 6 -9.21 -12.56 26.43
C LEU A 6 -8.39 -11.46 25.76
N PRO A 7 -7.65 -11.78 24.67
CA PRO A 7 -7.03 -10.79 23.82
C PRO A 7 -8.11 -9.79 23.38
N ARG A 8 -7.80 -8.49 23.46
CA ARG A 8 -8.63 -7.48 22.81
C ARG A 8 -8.67 -7.83 21.33
N GLU A 9 -9.85 -7.79 20.72
CA GLU A 9 -9.98 -7.83 19.27
C GLU A 9 -9.07 -6.73 18.70
N GLU A 10 -7.89 -7.11 18.20
CA GLU A 10 -7.20 -6.27 17.23
C GLU A 10 -8.11 -6.29 16.01
N LYS A 11 -8.65 -5.12 15.69
CA LYS A 11 -9.57 -4.98 14.59
C LYS A 11 -8.75 -5.03 13.31
N PHE A 12 -8.50 -6.24 12.82
CA PHE A 12 -7.83 -6.47 11.55
C PHE A 12 -8.46 -5.63 10.44
N PHE A 13 -9.77 -5.46 10.45
CA PHE A 13 -10.49 -4.58 9.53
C PHE A 13 -10.02 -3.12 9.63
N ASP A 14 -9.96 -2.52 10.83
CA ASP A 14 -9.43 -1.16 10.99
C ASP A 14 -7.97 -1.04 10.48
N LEU A 15 -7.13 -2.08 10.68
CA LEU A 15 -5.77 -2.10 10.13
C LEU A 15 -5.77 -2.17 8.60
N PHE A 16 -6.67 -2.97 8.01
CA PHE A 16 -6.82 -3.06 6.56
C PHE A 16 -7.34 -1.74 5.97
N ASP A 17 -8.32 -1.10 6.59
CA ASP A 17 -8.87 0.19 6.17
C ASP A 17 -7.79 1.29 6.22
N GLU A 18 -7.01 1.35 7.31
CA GLU A 18 -5.88 2.27 7.41
C GLU A 18 -4.83 1.99 6.30
N THR A 19 -4.57 0.72 5.98
CA THR A 19 -3.61 0.30 4.93
C THR A 19 -4.13 0.68 3.53
N ALA A 20 -5.40 0.42 3.24
CA ALA A 20 -6.06 0.78 1.99
C ALA A 20 -6.00 2.29 1.74
N ALA A 21 -6.25 3.11 2.77
CA ALA A 21 -6.14 4.57 2.67
C ALA A 21 -4.72 5.06 2.33
N VAL A 22 -3.67 4.38 2.82
CA VAL A 22 -2.27 4.66 2.43
C VAL A 22 -2.05 4.33 0.95
N ILE A 23 -2.50 3.15 0.50
CA ILE A 23 -2.36 2.69 -0.88
C ILE A 23 -3.10 3.63 -1.86
N SER A 24 -4.35 4.01 -1.56
CA SER A 24 -5.14 4.96 -2.35
C SER A 24 -4.46 6.32 -2.48
N ARG A 25 -3.86 6.82 -1.39
CA ARG A 25 -3.10 8.08 -1.41
C ARG A 25 -1.82 7.98 -2.25
N ALA A 26 -1.10 6.86 -2.13
CA ALA A 26 0.11 6.63 -2.91
C ALA A 26 -0.17 6.47 -4.40
N ALA A 27 -1.26 5.79 -4.77
CA ALA A 27 -1.72 5.70 -6.13
C ALA A 27 -2.03 7.09 -6.72
N GLY A 28 -2.56 8.01 -5.91
CA GLY A 28 -2.86 9.37 -6.36
C GLY A 28 -1.57 10.12 -6.69
N LYS A 29 -0.57 10.01 -5.81
CA LYS A 29 0.78 10.55 -6.04
C LYS A 29 1.46 9.93 -7.26
N PHE A 30 1.28 8.63 -7.48
CA PHE A 30 1.80 7.91 -8.64
C PHE A 30 1.17 8.42 -9.94
N LEU A 31 -0.16 8.59 -9.97
CA LEU A 31 -0.87 9.17 -11.09
C LEU A 31 -0.40 10.60 -11.39
N ASP A 32 -0.24 11.43 -10.36
CA ASP A 32 0.27 12.79 -10.50
C ASP A 32 1.69 12.80 -11.07
N MET A 33 2.55 11.86 -10.64
CA MET A 33 3.91 11.70 -11.13
C MET A 33 3.95 11.36 -12.61
N VAL A 34 3.16 10.38 -13.07
CA VAL A 34 3.17 10.00 -14.49
C VAL A 34 2.47 11.02 -15.39
N THR A 35 1.50 11.76 -14.85
CA THR A 35 0.73 12.77 -15.61
C THR A 35 1.51 14.06 -15.76
N SER A 36 2.08 14.57 -14.66
CA SER A 36 2.85 15.81 -14.69
C SER A 36 4.26 15.60 -15.24
N PHE A 37 4.81 14.41 -14.99
CA PHE A 37 6.14 13.97 -15.42
C PHE A 37 7.26 14.97 -15.09
N ASP A 38 7.11 15.68 -13.97
CA ASP A 38 8.02 16.70 -13.47
C ASP A 38 8.64 16.28 -12.14
N ARG A 39 9.85 16.79 -11.83
CA ARG A 39 10.51 16.60 -10.52
C ARG A 39 10.54 15.13 -10.05
N LEU A 40 10.78 14.20 -10.98
CA LEU A 40 10.62 12.76 -10.77
C LEU A 40 11.30 12.24 -9.50
N ALA A 41 12.50 12.72 -9.18
CA ALA A 41 13.21 12.31 -7.97
C ALA A 41 12.49 12.69 -6.67
N ALA A 42 11.89 13.89 -6.62
CA ALA A 42 11.13 14.33 -5.45
C ALA A 42 9.82 13.53 -5.32
N ARG A 43 9.10 13.34 -6.43
CA ARG A 43 7.85 12.55 -6.44
C ARG A 43 8.06 11.08 -6.11
N ALA A 44 9.12 10.47 -6.64
CA ALA A 44 9.50 9.11 -6.28
C ALA A 44 9.82 8.98 -4.77
N ASN A 45 10.47 9.99 -4.19
CA ASN A 45 10.71 10.01 -2.74
C ASN A 45 9.40 10.17 -1.94
N GLU A 46 8.43 10.94 -2.43
CA GLU A 46 7.11 11.04 -1.79
C GLU A 46 6.35 9.71 -1.80
N ILE A 47 6.46 8.91 -2.86
CA ILE A 47 5.87 7.57 -2.98
C ILE A 47 6.60 6.59 -2.07
N LYS A 48 7.94 6.65 -2.01
CA LYS A 48 8.77 5.88 -1.09
C LYS A 48 8.40 6.12 0.39
N LEU A 49 8.01 7.33 0.74
CA LEU A 49 7.54 7.62 2.10
C LEU A 49 6.20 6.93 2.39
N GLU A 50 5.32 6.81 1.40
CA GLU A 50 4.07 6.06 1.56
C GLU A 50 4.33 4.55 1.65
N GLU A 51 5.25 4.02 0.84
CA GLU A 51 5.70 2.61 0.90
C GLU A 51 6.16 2.23 2.31
N ARG A 52 7.08 3.00 2.89
CA ARG A 52 7.51 2.77 4.28
C ARG A 52 6.38 2.83 5.29
N MET A 53 5.40 3.71 5.10
CA MET A 53 4.25 3.77 6.00
C MET A 53 3.42 2.48 5.88
N CYS A 54 3.19 1.98 4.67
CA CYS A 54 2.49 0.72 4.44
C CYS A 54 3.25 -0.48 5.01
N ASP A 55 4.56 -0.57 4.84
CA ASP A 55 5.39 -1.60 5.46
C ASP A 55 5.15 -1.69 6.98
N GLU A 56 5.12 -0.52 7.65
CA GLU A 56 4.84 -0.45 9.09
C GLU A 56 3.42 -0.96 9.42
N MET A 57 2.45 -0.71 8.54
CA MET A 57 1.06 -1.19 8.67
C MET A 57 0.94 -2.70 8.47
N ILE A 58 1.57 -3.23 7.42
CA ILE A 58 1.63 -4.67 7.14
C ILE A 58 2.32 -5.38 8.31
N ALA A 59 3.45 -4.86 8.80
CA ALA A 59 4.13 -5.41 9.96
C ALA A 59 3.24 -5.41 11.22
N ARG A 60 2.36 -4.40 11.40
CA ARG A 60 1.35 -4.40 12.48
C ARG A 60 0.33 -5.53 12.28
N ILE A 61 -0.18 -5.74 11.07
CA ILE A 61 -1.13 -6.82 10.75
C ILE A 61 -0.52 -8.19 11.02
N ILE A 62 0.71 -8.45 10.53
CA ILE A 62 1.39 -9.73 10.73
C ILE A 62 1.66 -10.00 12.22
N LYS A 63 2.14 -8.98 12.94
CA LYS A 63 2.36 -9.10 14.38
C LYS A 63 1.06 -9.31 15.18
N ALA A 64 -0.03 -8.69 14.73
CA ALA A 64 -1.35 -8.90 15.30
C ALA A 64 -1.83 -10.34 15.09
N LEU A 65 -1.62 -10.85 13.87
CA LEU A 65 -1.93 -12.22 13.48
C LEU A 65 -1.18 -13.21 14.38
N ASP A 66 0.14 -13.05 14.56
CA ASP A 66 0.98 -13.93 15.39
C ASP A 66 0.56 -13.98 16.86
N ARG A 67 -0.06 -12.91 17.38
CA ARG A 67 -0.44 -12.77 18.80
C ARG A 67 -1.90 -13.13 19.07
N THR A 68 -2.70 -13.26 18.01
CA THR A 68 -4.14 -13.51 18.11
C THR A 68 -4.42 -14.99 17.96
N PHE A 69 -5.07 -15.59 18.95
CA PHE A 69 -5.44 -17.03 18.88
C PHE A 69 -6.70 -17.28 18.03
N ILE A 70 -7.69 -16.38 18.12
CA ILE A 70 -8.96 -16.46 17.37
C ILE A 70 -8.99 -15.31 16.37
N THR A 71 -8.92 -15.62 15.08
CA THR A 71 -8.98 -14.65 13.99
C THR A 71 -10.42 -14.46 13.48
N PRO A 72 -10.76 -13.28 12.92
CA PRO A 72 -12.12 -13.01 12.42
C PRO A 72 -12.50 -13.83 11.18
N PHE A 73 -11.50 -14.26 10.41
CA PHE A 73 -11.62 -15.19 9.29
C PHE A 73 -10.30 -15.98 9.18
N ASP A 74 -10.13 -16.76 8.10
CA ASP A 74 -8.97 -17.63 7.95
C ASP A 74 -7.64 -16.86 8.07
N ARG A 75 -6.69 -17.43 8.80
CA ARG A 75 -5.39 -16.81 9.07
C ARG A 75 -4.55 -16.66 7.81
N GLU A 76 -4.58 -17.66 6.94
CA GLU A 76 -3.85 -17.66 5.67
C GLU A 76 -4.42 -16.57 4.75
N ASP A 77 -5.74 -16.35 4.78
CA ASP A 77 -6.39 -15.26 4.05
C ASP A 77 -5.99 -13.88 4.58
N ILE A 78 -5.92 -13.68 5.91
CA ILE A 78 -5.45 -12.41 6.51
C ILE A 78 -4.02 -12.11 6.05
N HIS A 79 -3.13 -13.10 6.14
CA HIS A 79 -1.75 -12.96 5.71
C HIS A 79 -1.66 -12.66 4.22
N THR A 80 -2.38 -13.43 3.40
CA THR A 80 -2.38 -13.28 1.94
C THR A 80 -2.90 -11.90 1.53
N LEU A 81 -3.98 -11.42 2.15
CA LEU A 81 -4.53 -10.10 1.90
C LEU A 81 -3.52 -9.01 2.25
N ALA A 82 -2.89 -9.08 3.43
CA ALA A 82 -1.86 -8.13 3.84
C ALA A 82 -0.71 -8.06 2.82
N THR A 83 -0.14 -9.21 2.44
CA THR A 83 0.94 -9.27 1.43
C THR A 83 0.48 -8.74 0.07
N LYS A 84 -0.76 -9.01 -0.35
CA LYS A 84 -1.27 -8.54 -1.65
C LYS A 84 -1.52 -7.03 -1.68
N LEU A 85 -1.88 -6.43 -0.54
CA LEU A 85 -1.99 -4.99 -0.40
C LEU A 85 -0.61 -4.32 -0.49
N ASP A 86 0.38 -4.91 0.17
CA ASP A 86 1.78 -4.48 0.12
C ASP A 86 2.34 -4.47 -1.31
N ASP A 87 2.14 -5.58 -2.03
CA ASP A 87 2.57 -5.75 -3.42
C ASP A 87 2.11 -4.59 -4.33
N ILE A 88 0.92 -4.02 -4.11
CA ILE A 88 0.40 -2.91 -4.95
C ILE A 88 1.29 -1.68 -4.82
N LEU A 89 1.65 -1.33 -3.59
CA LEU A 89 2.42 -0.14 -3.29
C LEU A 89 3.89 -0.30 -3.66
N ASP A 90 4.47 -1.47 -3.40
CA ASP A 90 5.83 -1.83 -3.81
C ASP A 90 6.00 -1.70 -5.33
N ASN A 91 5.03 -2.20 -6.10
CA ASN A 91 5.06 -2.08 -7.56
C ASN A 91 5.02 -0.60 -8.01
N MET A 92 4.29 0.27 -7.29
CA MET A 92 4.27 1.71 -7.58
C MET A 92 5.58 2.39 -7.19
N GLU A 93 6.18 2.07 -6.04
CA GLU A 93 7.49 2.59 -5.62
C GLU A 93 8.56 2.18 -6.62
N GLU A 94 8.63 0.89 -6.97
CA GLU A 94 9.65 0.36 -7.86
C GLU A 94 9.53 0.98 -9.26
N THR A 95 8.30 1.13 -9.76
CA THR A 95 8.05 1.80 -11.04
C THR A 95 8.48 3.26 -10.98
N SER A 96 8.16 3.97 -9.89
CA SER A 96 8.58 5.37 -9.69
C SER A 96 10.09 5.51 -9.67
N HIS A 97 10.79 4.61 -8.98
CA HIS A 97 12.23 4.56 -8.96
C HIS A 97 12.82 4.32 -10.37
N ARG A 98 12.27 3.37 -11.14
CA ARG A 98 12.70 3.10 -12.52
C ARG A 98 12.52 4.31 -13.44
N LEU A 99 11.45 5.09 -13.28
CA LEU A 99 11.22 6.32 -14.05
C LEU A 99 12.34 7.37 -13.82
N VAL A 100 12.87 7.45 -12.58
CA VAL A 100 13.99 8.33 -12.25
C VAL A 100 15.30 7.81 -12.86
N VAL A 101 15.57 6.51 -12.73
CA VAL A 101 16.85 5.90 -13.15
C VAL A 101 17.01 5.88 -14.67
N PHE A 102 15.94 5.53 -15.40
CA PHE A 102 16.01 5.39 -16.86
C PHE A 102 15.96 6.71 -17.62
N ARG A 103 15.64 7.84 -16.96
CA ARG A 103 15.67 9.19 -17.54
C ARG A 103 14.90 9.29 -18.88
N PHE A 104 13.65 8.83 -18.89
CA PHE A 104 12.79 9.03 -20.05
C PHE A 104 12.54 10.52 -20.29
N ASP A 105 12.51 10.94 -21.55
CA ASP A 105 12.13 12.32 -21.92
C ASP A 105 10.62 12.55 -21.78
N GLN A 106 9.82 11.51 -22.04
CA GLN A 106 8.36 11.52 -21.96
C GLN A 106 7.81 10.10 -21.82
N LEU A 107 6.61 9.99 -21.24
CA LEU A 107 5.87 8.73 -21.17
C LEU A 107 4.85 8.59 -22.29
N PRO A 108 4.61 7.36 -22.79
CA PRO A 108 3.50 7.10 -23.70
C PRO A 108 2.17 7.32 -22.99
N THR A 109 1.15 7.80 -23.71
CA THR A 109 -0.20 8.05 -23.16
C THR A 109 -0.82 6.82 -22.50
N GLN A 110 -0.43 5.62 -22.93
CA GLN A 110 -0.85 4.34 -22.36
C GLN A 110 -0.36 4.17 -20.91
N ALA A 111 0.82 4.68 -20.55
CA ALA A 111 1.32 4.62 -19.17
C ALA A 111 0.42 5.43 -18.22
N VAL A 112 -0.02 6.62 -18.66
CA VAL A 112 -0.98 7.44 -17.90
C VAL A 112 -2.34 6.73 -17.78
N LYS A 113 -2.81 6.05 -18.83
CA LYS A 113 -4.04 5.24 -18.75
C LYS A 113 -3.94 4.11 -17.73
N LEU A 114 -2.80 3.41 -17.69
CA LEU A 114 -2.56 2.35 -16.70
C LEU A 114 -2.54 2.91 -15.28
N ALA A 115 -1.90 4.05 -15.04
CA ALA A 115 -1.91 4.69 -13.72
C ALA A 115 -3.31 5.14 -13.28
N ASN A 116 -4.17 5.58 -14.20
CA ASN A 116 -5.57 5.87 -13.89
C ASN A 116 -6.32 4.60 -13.44
N ILE A 117 -6.14 3.48 -14.15
CA ILE A 117 -6.74 2.19 -13.76
C ILE A 117 -6.26 1.76 -12.37
N ILE A 118 -4.96 1.95 -12.06
CA ILE A 118 -4.41 1.67 -10.73
C ILE A 118 -5.09 2.54 -9.67
N GLN A 119 -5.22 3.86 -9.91
CA GLN A 119 -5.90 4.77 -9.00
C GLN A 119 -7.35 4.36 -8.74
N GLU A 120 -8.11 4.10 -9.81
CA GLU A 120 -9.50 3.66 -9.71
C GLU A 120 -9.62 2.35 -8.93
N SER A 121 -8.71 1.40 -9.18
CA SER A 121 -8.68 0.12 -8.48
C SER A 121 -8.40 0.29 -6.98
N CYS A 122 -7.46 1.16 -6.61
CA CYS A 122 -7.12 1.40 -5.20
C CYS A 122 -8.29 2.07 -4.44
N LEU A 123 -9.02 2.99 -5.09
CA LEU A 123 -10.22 3.60 -4.52
C LEU A 123 -11.38 2.62 -4.29
N HIS A 124 -11.35 1.44 -4.89
CA HIS A 124 -12.31 0.36 -4.62
C HIS A 124 -11.89 -0.56 -3.48
N VAL A 125 -10.64 -0.45 -3.01
CA VAL A 125 -10.08 -1.22 -1.89
C VAL A 125 -10.27 -0.50 -0.56
N GLU A 126 -10.33 0.84 -0.58
CA GLU A 126 -10.76 1.70 0.53
C GLU A 126 -12.29 1.65 0.73
#